data_AF-A0A3Q3DGG9-F1
#
_entry.id   AF-A0A3Q3DGG9-F1
#
_cell.length_a   1.000
_cell.length_b   1.000
_cell.length_c   1.000
_cell.angle_alpha   90.00
_cell.angle_beta   90.00
_cell.angle_gamma   90.00
#
_symmetry.space_group_name_H-M   'P 1'
#
loop_
_entity.id
_entity.type
_entity.pdbx_description
1 polymer ?
#
loop_
_entity_poly.entity_id
_entity_poly.type
_entity_poly.pdbx_seq_one_letter_code
_entity_poly.pdbx_strand_id
1 'polypeptide(L)'
;MDILETDAYDRRQRRNTSCALLFSLTPFFLASAAYFYLCTPDTPASIILAAVKSAPALLLAAAVLSWNGGQSVVGVAGGLVLSAVGDCCLIWPGFFLHGMAAFAVAHLLYSLSFLSSRYEAYSSSSWTGLLYLILVVIAGGFYAYLFPFLQKDPMSDLLTPAVGVYVILITLMGILAIRTRRAFTLLGSLFFIVSDLALALQQFKVTAPVQHGNTVVMVTYYLAQLLISIGDMRAVEIKNEFAKWKRS
;
A
#
# COMPACT_ATOMS: atom_id res chain seq x y z
N MET A 1 3.29 -40.31 15.48
CA MET A 1 3.50 -39.74 14.13
C MET A 1 4.97 -39.40 14.04
N ASP A 2 5.68 -39.96 13.08
CA ASP A 2 7.15 -39.83 13.00
C ASP A 2 7.54 -38.39 12.68
N ILE A 3 8.58 -37.88 13.34
CA ILE A 3 9.06 -36.49 13.19
C ILE A 3 9.39 -36.17 11.72
N LEU A 4 9.84 -37.19 10.98
CA LEU A 4 10.15 -37.11 9.55
C LEU A 4 8.90 -37.02 8.67
N GLU A 5 7.80 -37.68 9.05
CA GLU A 5 6.52 -37.57 8.32
C GLU A 5 5.87 -36.20 8.53
N THR A 6 5.96 -35.64 9.73
CA THR A 6 5.50 -34.27 10.02
C THR A 6 6.30 -33.22 9.24
N ASP A 7 7.63 -33.34 9.16
CA ASP A 7 8.48 -32.39 8.41
C ASP A 7 8.26 -32.49 6.89
N ALA A 8 8.04 -33.70 6.37
CA ALA A 8 7.69 -33.89 4.96
C ALA A 8 6.31 -33.31 4.62
N TYR A 9 5.33 -33.49 5.51
CA TYR A 9 3.98 -32.92 5.37
C TYR A 9 3.99 -31.39 5.39
N ASP A 10 4.68 -30.77 6.35
CA ASP A 10 4.77 -29.32 6.49
C ASP A 10 5.45 -28.66 5.29
N ARG A 11 6.53 -29.26 4.76
CA ARG A 11 7.18 -28.78 3.54
C ARG A 11 6.25 -28.85 2.33
N ARG A 12 5.47 -29.93 2.20
CA ARG A 12 4.51 -30.08 1.10
C ARG A 12 3.39 -29.05 1.20
N GLN A 13 2.89 -28.80 2.41
CA GLN A 13 1.87 -27.79 2.66
C GLN A 13 2.37 -26.38 2.33
N ARG A 14 3.56 -25.97 2.80
CA ARG A 14 4.17 -24.66 2.47
C ARG A 14 4.40 -24.45 0.98
N ARG A 15 4.79 -25.52 0.26
CA ARG A 15 4.98 -25.44 -1.19
C ARG A 15 3.66 -25.20 -1.91
N ASN A 16 2.60 -25.91 -1.50
CA ASN A 16 1.28 -25.74 -2.08
C ASN A 16 0.70 -24.34 -1.81
N THR A 17 0.87 -23.80 -0.59
CA THR A 17 0.42 -22.43 -0.28
C THR A 17 1.23 -21.37 -1.04
N SER A 18 2.53 -21.57 -1.19
CA SER A 18 3.38 -20.69 -2.01
C SER A 18 2.98 -20.70 -3.49
N CYS A 19 2.69 -21.88 -4.07
CA CYS A 19 2.19 -22.00 -5.44
C CYS A 19 0.81 -21.35 -5.61
N ALA A 20 -0.12 -21.56 -4.67
CA ALA A 20 -1.43 -20.93 -4.71
C ALA A 20 -1.35 -19.40 -4.61
N LEU A 21 -0.46 -18.89 -3.75
CA LEU A 21 -0.22 -17.45 -3.61
C LEU A 21 0.38 -16.87 -4.90
N LEU A 22 1.38 -17.53 -5.49
CA LEU A 22 1.94 -17.11 -6.78
C LEU A 22 0.88 -17.08 -7.88
N PHE A 23 0.07 -18.14 -7.98
CA PHE A 23 -1.02 -18.22 -8.96
C PHE A 23 -2.04 -17.09 -8.79
N SER A 24 -2.43 -16.80 -7.54
CA SER A 24 -3.36 -15.72 -7.19
C SER A 24 -2.83 -14.33 -7.56
N LEU A 25 -1.51 -14.13 -7.53
CA LEU A 25 -0.86 -12.86 -7.88
C LEU A 25 -0.56 -12.71 -9.38
N THR A 26 -0.67 -13.76 -10.19
CA THR A 26 -0.41 -13.68 -11.65
C THR A 26 -1.23 -12.59 -12.37
N PRO A 27 -2.53 -12.37 -12.06
CA PRO A 27 -3.30 -11.34 -12.75
C PRO A 27 -2.78 -9.93 -12.44
N PHE A 28 -2.30 -9.68 -11.21
CA PHE A 28 -1.71 -8.40 -10.82
C PHE A 28 -0.46 -8.08 -11.63
N PHE A 29 0.44 -9.06 -11.80
CA PHE A 29 1.66 -8.86 -12.60
C PHE A 29 1.33 -8.60 -14.07
N LEU A 30 0.36 -9.34 -14.63
CA LEU A 30 -0.06 -9.15 -16.01
C LEU A 30 -0.71 -7.77 -16.23
N ALA A 31 -1.58 -7.33 -15.32
CA ALA A 31 -2.18 -6.00 -15.38
C ALA A 31 -1.15 -4.88 -15.19
N SER A 32 -0.17 -5.06 -14.29
CA SER A 32 0.92 -4.09 -14.10
C SER A 32 1.78 -3.98 -15.36
N ALA A 33 2.11 -5.10 -15.99
CA ALA A 33 2.84 -5.12 -17.26
C ALA A 33 2.03 -4.45 -18.38
N ALA A 34 0.72 -4.72 -18.45
CA ALA A 34 -0.17 -4.06 -19.39
C ALA A 34 -0.23 -2.54 -19.17
N TYR A 35 -0.25 -2.07 -17.91
CA TYR A 35 -0.15 -0.65 -17.60
C TYR A 35 1.14 -0.03 -18.14
N PHE A 36 2.30 -0.60 -17.83
CA PHE A 36 3.58 -0.06 -18.32
C PHE A 36 3.76 -0.16 -19.83
N TYR A 37 3.11 -1.13 -20.47
CA TYR A 37 3.13 -1.27 -21.93
C TYR A 37 2.23 -0.25 -22.63
N LEU A 38 1.04 0.01 -22.08
CA LEU A 38 0.04 0.90 -22.69
C LEU A 38 0.23 2.37 -22.29
N CYS A 39 0.76 2.63 -21.10
CA CYS A 39 0.94 3.98 -20.57
C CYS A 39 2.18 4.64 -21.19
N THR A 40 1.95 5.49 -22.19
CA THR A 40 2.97 6.39 -22.74
C THR A 40 2.74 7.82 -22.24
N PRO A 41 3.78 8.67 -22.12
CA PRO A 41 3.67 10.03 -21.57
C PRO A 41 2.61 10.89 -22.28
N ASP A 42 2.33 10.60 -23.55
CA ASP A 42 1.44 11.37 -24.41
C ASP A 42 -0.01 10.84 -24.43
N THR A 43 -0.34 9.83 -23.60
CA THR A 43 -1.70 9.29 -23.57
C THR A 43 -2.68 10.28 -22.96
N PRO A 44 -3.76 10.66 -23.67
CA PRO A 44 -4.77 11.56 -23.12
C PRO A 44 -5.56 10.87 -22.00
N ALA A 45 -6.08 11.69 -21.08
CA ALA A 45 -6.98 11.22 -20.03
C ALA A 45 -8.18 10.48 -20.64
N SER A 46 -8.34 9.21 -20.27
CA SER A 46 -9.40 8.35 -20.80
C SER A 46 -9.88 7.35 -19.75
N ILE A 47 -11.12 6.88 -19.90
CA ILE A 47 -11.68 5.84 -19.03
C ILE A 47 -10.86 4.55 -19.14
N ILE A 48 -10.33 4.25 -20.33
CA ILE A 48 -9.48 3.08 -20.56
C ILE A 48 -8.18 3.22 -19.75
N LEU A 49 -7.52 4.37 -19.78
CA LEU A 49 -6.31 4.60 -18.99
C LEU A 49 -6.59 4.49 -17.48
N ALA A 50 -7.72 5.04 -17.01
CA ALA A 50 -8.16 4.90 -15.62
C ALA A 50 -8.40 3.43 -15.23
N ALA A 51 -9.06 2.65 -16.10
CA ALA A 51 -9.28 1.24 -15.88
C ALA A 51 -7.98 0.43 -15.87
N VAL A 52 -7.07 0.68 -16.81
CA VAL A 52 -5.77 0.01 -16.89
C VAL A 52 -4.90 0.35 -15.68
N LYS A 53 -4.90 1.61 -15.23
CA LYS A 53 -4.15 2.06 -14.05
C LYS A 53 -4.66 1.45 -12.75
N SER A 54 -5.99 1.32 -12.60
CA SER A 54 -6.64 0.80 -11.40
C SER A 54 -6.73 -0.74 -11.37
N ALA A 55 -6.62 -1.42 -12.53
CA ALA A 55 -6.75 -2.87 -12.63
C ALA A 55 -5.79 -3.66 -11.72
N PRO A 56 -4.48 -3.32 -11.58
CA PRO A 56 -3.59 -4.03 -10.67
C PRO A 56 -4.08 -4.01 -9.21
N ALA A 57 -4.50 -2.84 -8.72
CA ALA A 57 -5.01 -2.69 -7.36
C ALA A 57 -6.31 -3.49 -7.14
N LEU A 58 -7.24 -3.48 -8.10
CA LEU A 58 -8.49 -4.26 -8.02
C LEU A 58 -8.24 -5.77 -8.05
N LEU A 59 -7.30 -6.24 -8.86
CA LEU A 59 -6.93 -7.66 -8.92
C LEU A 59 -6.27 -8.12 -7.62
N LEU A 60 -5.41 -7.28 -7.01
CA LEU A 60 -4.91 -7.54 -5.67
C LEU A 60 -6.03 -7.57 -4.62
N ALA A 61 -6.99 -6.64 -4.71
CA ALA A 61 -8.13 -6.62 -3.79
C ALA A 61 -8.92 -7.93 -3.86
N ALA A 62 -9.20 -8.42 -5.07
CA ALA A 62 -9.86 -9.70 -5.30
C ALA A 62 -9.05 -10.88 -4.75
N ALA A 63 -7.72 -10.89 -4.99
CA ALA A 63 -6.83 -11.92 -4.47
C ALA A 63 -6.82 -11.95 -2.93
N VAL A 64 -6.68 -10.78 -2.28
CA VAL A 64 -6.73 -10.66 -0.82
C VAL A 64 -8.09 -11.11 -0.27
N LEU A 65 -9.19 -10.70 -0.92
CA LEU A 65 -10.53 -11.09 -0.51
C LEU A 65 -10.76 -12.60 -0.63
N SER A 66 -10.27 -13.23 -1.70
CA SER A 66 -10.36 -14.69 -1.87
C SER A 66 -9.55 -15.47 -0.82
N TRP A 67 -8.45 -14.89 -0.34
CA TRP A 67 -7.56 -15.55 0.61
C TRP A 67 -7.99 -15.37 2.06
N ASN A 68 -8.35 -14.13 2.43
CA ASN A 68 -8.63 -13.74 3.81
C ASN A 68 -10.14 -13.67 4.13
N GLY A 69 -11.00 -13.79 3.12
CA GLY A 69 -12.45 -13.69 3.25
C GLY A 69 -12.94 -12.27 3.53
N GLY A 70 -14.25 -12.14 3.76
CA GLY A 70 -14.95 -10.86 3.84
C GLY A 70 -14.46 -9.89 4.93
N GLN A 71 -13.75 -10.37 5.95
CA GLN A 71 -13.17 -9.51 6.98
C GLN A 71 -12.10 -8.54 6.43
N SER A 72 -11.45 -8.88 5.30
CA SER A 72 -10.48 -7.97 4.67
C SER A 72 -11.12 -6.78 3.95
N VAL A 73 -12.45 -6.78 3.74
CA VAL A 73 -13.18 -5.64 3.14
C VAL A 73 -13.04 -4.39 4.00
N VAL A 74 -13.05 -4.52 5.34
CA VAL A 74 -12.83 -3.40 6.28
C VAL A 74 -11.33 -3.24 6.61
N GLY A 75 -10.45 -3.69 5.71
CA GLY A 75 -9.00 -3.70 5.88
C GLY A 75 -8.28 -3.57 4.55
N VAL A 76 -7.35 -4.48 4.26
CA VAL A 76 -6.47 -4.37 3.08
C VAL A 76 -7.22 -4.44 1.75
N ALA A 77 -8.21 -5.33 1.60
CA ALA A 77 -8.98 -5.39 0.36
C ALA A 77 -9.76 -4.10 0.09
N GLY A 78 -10.40 -3.52 1.12
CA GLY A 78 -11.08 -2.23 0.99
C GLY A 78 -10.12 -1.09 0.68
N GLY A 79 -8.93 -1.09 1.31
CA GLY A 79 -7.88 -0.11 1.03
C GLY A 79 -7.41 -0.16 -0.42
N LEU A 80 -7.28 -1.36 -0.99
CA LEU A 80 -6.91 -1.54 -2.40
C LEU A 80 -8.01 -1.05 -3.36
N VAL A 81 -9.29 -1.30 -3.04
CA VAL A 81 -10.43 -0.76 -3.82
C VAL A 81 -10.45 0.77 -3.77
N LEU A 82 -10.22 1.37 -2.61
CA LEU A 82 -10.14 2.83 -2.50
C LEU A 82 -8.90 3.41 -3.19
N SER A 83 -7.78 2.69 -3.16
CA SER A 83 -6.59 3.05 -3.93
C SER A 83 -6.88 3.05 -5.43
N ALA A 84 -7.62 2.06 -5.93
CA ALA A 84 -8.10 2.00 -7.31
C ALA A 84 -9.04 3.17 -7.68
N VAL A 85 -9.92 3.59 -6.77
CA VAL A 85 -10.73 4.80 -6.94
C VAL A 85 -9.84 6.04 -7.01
N GLY A 86 -8.83 6.12 -6.15
CA GLY A 86 -7.82 7.16 -6.17
C GLY A 86 -7.10 7.24 -7.52
N ASP A 87 -6.67 6.09 -8.04
CA ASP A 87 -6.02 5.98 -9.36
C ASP A 87 -6.88 6.54 -10.49
N CYS A 88 -8.19 6.21 -10.48
CA CYS A 88 -9.14 6.74 -11.44
C CYS A 88 -9.25 8.26 -11.32
N CYS A 89 -9.43 8.80 -10.12
CA CYS A 89 -9.53 10.24 -9.91
C CYS A 89 -8.28 11.00 -10.37
N LEU A 90 -7.08 10.43 -10.19
CA LEU A 90 -5.83 11.08 -10.59
C LEU A 90 -5.62 11.17 -12.10
N ILE A 91 -6.42 10.50 -12.94
CA ILE A 91 -6.33 10.61 -14.41
C ILE A 91 -6.88 11.94 -14.92
N TRP A 92 -7.93 12.48 -14.30
CA TRP A 92 -8.60 13.68 -14.79
C TRP A 92 -8.12 14.94 -14.07
N PRO A 93 -7.85 16.03 -14.81
CA PRO A 93 -7.50 17.30 -14.20
C PRO A 93 -8.68 17.81 -13.35
N GLY A 94 -8.38 18.28 -12.14
CA GLY A 94 -9.39 18.78 -11.18
C GLY A 94 -9.89 17.75 -10.15
N PHE A 95 -9.62 16.45 -10.33
CA PHE A 95 -10.02 15.42 -9.38
C PHE A 95 -8.93 15.02 -8.39
N PHE A 96 -7.80 15.75 -8.36
CA PHE A 96 -6.68 15.47 -7.46
C PHE A 96 -7.10 15.37 -5.99
N LEU A 97 -7.92 16.31 -5.49
CA LEU A 97 -8.38 16.31 -4.11
C LEU A 97 -9.24 15.08 -3.78
N HIS A 98 -10.09 14.66 -4.72
CA HIS A 98 -10.93 13.46 -4.58
C HIS A 98 -10.07 12.19 -4.58
N GLY A 99 -9.06 12.14 -5.45
CA GLY A 99 -8.10 11.03 -5.49
C GLY A 99 -7.31 10.92 -4.19
N MET A 100 -6.77 12.04 -3.71
CA MET A 100 -6.07 12.13 -2.43
C MET A 100 -6.96 11.73 -1.26
N ALA A 101 -8.24 12.13 -1.25
CA ALA A 101 -9.19 11.69 -0.24
C ALA A 101 -9.42 10.17 -0.29
N ALA A 102 -9.56 9.59 -1.47
CA ALA A 102 -9.70 8.13 -1.62
C ALA A 102 -8.46 7.38 -1.10
N PHE A 103 -7.24 7.85 -1.41
CA PHE A 103 -6.01 7.29 -0.86
C PHE A 103 -5.89 7.49 0.66
N ALA A 104 -6.33 8.63 1.19
CA ALA A 104 -6.35 8.87 2.64
C ALA A 104 -7.22 7.85 3.37
N VAL A 105 -8.41 7.55 2.83
CA VAL A 105 -9.28 6.52 3.39
C VAL A 105 -8.68 5.12 3.19
N ALA A 106 -7.96 4.87 2.09
CA ALA A 106 -7.20 3.63 1.92
C ALA A 106 -6.14 3.44 3.02
N HIS A 107 -5.37 4.48 3.33
CA HIS A 107 -4.37 4.48 4.42
C HIS A 107 -5.00 4.23 5.79
N LEU A 108 -6.21 4.77 6.03
CA LEU A 108 -6.99 4.46 7.22
C LEU A 108 -7.37 2.98 7.30
N LEU A 109 -7.86 2.38 6.20
CA LEU A 109 -8.20 0.95 6.19
C LEU A 109 -6.98 0.05 6.37
N TYR A 110 -5.84 0.38 5.77
CA TYR A 110 -4.58 -0.32 6.03
C TYR A 110 -4.18 -0.21 7.51
N SER A 111 -4.26 0.99 8.08
CA SER A 111 -3.98 1.25 9.49
C SER A 111 -4.88 0.41 10.42
N LEU A 112 -6.19 0.35 10.15
CA LEU A 112 -7.13 -0.49 10.90
C LEU A 112 -6.75 -1.98 10.82
N SER A 113 -6.32 -2.46 9.65
CA SER A 113 -5.83 -3.83 9.51
C SER A 113 -4.60 -4.08 10.39
N PHE A 114 -3.64 -3.14 10.40
CA PHE A 114 -2.41 -3.25 11.17
C PHE A 114 -2.62 -3.14 12.68
N LEU A 115 -3.71 -2.51 13.13
CA LEU A 115 -4.14 -2.52 14.54
C LEU A 115 -4.76 -3.84 14.98
N SER A 116 -5.26 -4.64 14.04
CA SER A 116 -6.01 -5.85 14.39
C SER A 116 -5.11 -6.89 15.05
N SER A 117 -5.73 -7.77 15.86
CA SER A 117 -5.02 -8.85 16.55
C SER A 117 -4.26 -9.81 15.62
N ARG A 118 -4.54 -9.76 14.31
CA ARG A 118 -3.80 -10.49 13.28
C ARG A 118 -2.34 -10.05 13.16
N TYR A 119 -2.00 -8.86 13.63
CA TYR A 119 -0.68 -8.23 13.49
C TYR A 119 0.00 -7.95 14.84
N GLU A 120 -0.53 -8.49 15.94
CA GLU A 120 0.09 -8.37 17.26
C GLU A 120 1.49 -8.97 17.27
N ALA A 121 2.48 -8.17 17.66
CA ALA A 121 3.84 -8.60 17.91
C ALA A 121 4.08 -8.71 19.42
N TYR A 122 4.45 -9.91 19.90
CA TYR A 122 4.53 -10.25 21.33
C TYR A 122 5.82 -9.80 22.05
N SER A 123 6.64 -8.93 21.46
CA SER A 123 7.93 -8.56 22.04
C SER A 123 8.17 -7.06 21.97
N SER A 124 8.61 -6.43 23.05
CA SER A 124 9.08 -5.05 23.09
C SER A 124 10.56 -4.99 22.71
N SER A 125 10.94 -4.12 21.78
CA SER A 125 12.32 -3.89 21.36
C SER A 125 12.58 -2.39 21.41
N SER A 126 13.72 -2.00 21.98
CA SER A 126 14.10 -0.60 22.22
C SER A 126 14.17 0.25 20.94
N TRP A 127 14.35 -0.38 19.77
CA TRP A 127 14.57 0.30 18.48
C TRP A 127 13.30 0.89 17.85
N THR A 128 12.10 0.48 18.30
CA THR A 128 10.85 0.97 17.68
C THR A 128 10.62 2.46 17.93
N GLY A 129 11.02 2.98 19.09
CA GLY A 129 10.86 4.40 19.41
C GLY A 129 11.69 5.30 18.49
N LEU A 130 12.91 4.90 18.17
CA LEU A 130 13.78 5.63 17.24
C LEU A 130 13.18 5.65 15.82
N LEU A 131 12.65 4.52 15.33
CA LEU A 131 12.03 4.46 14.02
C LEU A 131 10.78 5.35 13.91
N TYR A 132 9.97 5.43 14.97
CA TYR A 132 8.83 6.35 15.02
C TYR A 132 9.28 7.81 14.93
N LEU A 133 10.30 8.18 15.70
CA LEU A 133 10.85 9.54 15.67
C LEU A 133 11.39 9.89 14.28
N ILE A 134 12.18 9.01 13.67
CA ILE A 134 12.72 9.20 12.32
C ILE A 134 11.59 9.44 11.32
N LEU A 135 10.54 8.61 11.36
CA LEU A 135 9.43 8.72 10.42
C LEU A 135 8.66 10.05 10.57
N VAL A 136 8.39 10.47 11.81
CA VAL A 136 7.71 11.74 12.11
C VAL A 136 8.56 12.94 11.67
N VAL A 137 9.88 12.91 11.94
CA VAL A 137 10.79 13.99 11.53
C VAL A 137 10.87 14.10 10.00
N ILE A 138 10.98 12.96 9.30
CA ILE A 138 10.98 12.94 7.83
C ILE A 138 9.66 13.48 7.28
N ALA A 139 8.52 13.01 7.80
CA ALA A 139 7.20 13.44 7.35
C ALA A 139 6.96 14.95 7.58
N GLY A 140 7.31 15.45 8.77
CA GLY A 140 7.21 16.86 9.11
C GLY A 140 8.16 17.74 8.28
N GLY A 141 9.41 17.30 8.10
CA GLY A 141 10.38 17.97 7.25
C GLY A 141 9.94 18.04 5.79
N PHE A 142 9.37 16.96 5.27
CA PHE A 142 8.82 16.94 3.91
C PHE A 142 7.62 17.88 3.75
N TYR A 143 6.68 17.86 4.69
CA TYR A 143 5.52 18.77 4.65
C TYR A 143 5.97 20.24 4.71
N ALA A 144 6.92 20.57 5.57
CA ALA A 144 7.51 21.91 5.66
C ALA A 144 8.23 22.31 4.35
N TYR A 145 8.91 21.37 3.70
CA TYR A 145 9.54 21.60 2.40
C TYR A 145 8.51 21.84 1.28
N LEU A 146 7.37 21.14 1.33
CA LEU A 146 6.30 21.26 0.33
C LEU A 146 5.47 22.55 0.51
N PHE A 147 5.35 23.04 1.74
CA PHE A 147 4.55 24.20 2.11
C PHE A 147 4.67 25.42 1.18
N PRO A 148 5.86 25.96 0.85
CA PRO A 148 5.98 27.13 -0.04
C PRO A 148 5.50 26.86 -1.47
N PHE A 149 5.44 25.61 -1.91
CA PHE A 149 4.91 25.23 -3.22
C PHE A 149 3.38 25.10 -3.20
N LEU A 150 2.82 24.58 -2.10
CA LEU A 150 1.37 24.54 -1.88
C LEU A 150 0.76 25.95 -1.88
N GLN A 151 1.47 26.92 -1.29
CA GLN A 151 1.03 28.31 -1.19
C GLN A 151 1.00 29.04 -2.54
N LYS A 152 1.64 28.50 -3.59
CA LYS A 152 1.57 29.06 -4.95
C LYS A 152 0.31 28.64 -5.70
N ASP A 153 -0.40 27.62 -5.21
CA ASP A 153 -1.63 27.14 -5.84
C ASP A 153 -2.80 28.09 -5.49
N PRO A 154 -3.68 28.43 -6.46
CA PRO A 154 -4.87 29.23 -6.19
C PRO A 154 -5.80 28.68 -5.11
N MET A 155 -5.76 27.36 -4.85
CA MET A 155 -6.57 26.66 -3.85
C MET A 155 -5.76 26.33 -2.57
N SER A 156 -4.70 27.11 -2.27
CA SER A 156 -3.78 26.87 -1.16
C SER A 156 -4.48 26.76 0.21
N ASP A 157 -5.53 27.54 0.45
CA ASP A 157 -6.33 27.52 1.69
C ASP A 157 -6.94 26.15 1.98
N LEU A 158 -7.34 25.42 0.94
CA LEU A 158 -7.90 24.07 1.05
C LEU A 158 -6.81 22.99 0.96
N LEU A 159 -5.84 23.17 0.05
CA LEU A 159 -4.79 22.17 -0.21
C LEU A 159 -3.83 22.01 0.97
N THR A 160 -3.44 23.11 1.61
CA THR A 160 -2.48 23.09 2.73
C THR A 160 -2.97 22.21 3.88
N PRO A 161 -4.17 22.43 4.47
CA PRO A 161 -4.66 21.55 5.53
C PRO A 161 -4.95 20.13 5.03
N ALA A 162 -5.44 19.97 3.78
CA ALA A 162 -5.76 18.65 3.25
C ALA A 162 -4.52 17.77 3.05
N VAL A 163 -3.42 18.33 2.52
CA VAL A 163 -2.12 17.65 2.41
C VAL A 163 -1.54 17.37 3.79
N GLY A 164 -1.69 18.29 4.76
CA GLY A 164 -1.25 18.07 6.14
C GLY A 164 -1.94 16.87 6.79
N VAL A 165 -3.27 16.78 6.66
CA VAL A 165 -4.05 15.61 7.12
C VAL A 165 -3.60 14.34 6.41
N TYR A 166 -3.39 14.39 5.10
CA TYR A 166 -2.90 13.26 4.33
C TYR A 166 -1.55 12.74 4.84
N VAL A 167 -0.59 13.64 5.06
CA VAL A 167 0.76 13.31 5.60
C VAL A 167 0.64 12.67 6.97
N ILE A 168 -0.25 13.15 7.83
CA ILE A 168 -0.50 12.53 9.15
C ILE A 168 -1.01 11.10 8.98
N LEU A 169 -1.99 10.87 8.10
CA LEU A 169 -2.61 9.55 7.91
C LEU A 169 -1.64 8.53 7.33
N ILE A 170 -0.85 8.89 6.32
CA ILE A 170 0.15 7.98 5.74
C ILE A 170 1.31 7.71 6.73
N THR A 171 1.68 8.71 7.53
CA THR A 171 2.68 8.54 8.60
C THR A 171 2.16 7.60 9.68
N LEU A 172 0.89 7.76 10.09
CA LEU A 172 0.23 6.85 11.02
C LEU A 172 0.25 5.41 10.50
N MET A 173 -0.11 5.19 9.22
CA MET A 173 -0.01 3.87 8.59
C MET A 173 1.43 3.32 8.70
N GLY A 174 2.45 4.12 8.41
CA GLY A 174 3.86 3.71 8.53
C GLY A 174 4.29 3.36 9.96
N ILE A 175 3.87 4.14 10.96
CA ILE A 175 4.10 3.85 12.39
C ILE A 175 3.48 2.50 12.76
N LEU A 176 2.24 2.26 12.32
CA LEU A 176 1.54 1.00 12.60
C LEU A 176 2.19 -0.18 11.87
N ALA A 177 2.70 0.03 10.65
CA ALA A 177 3.46 -0.98 9.93
C ALA A 177 4.73 -1.39 10.70
N ILE A 178 5.47 -0.43 11.27
CA ILE A 178 6.63 -0.71 12.15
C ILE A 178 6.20 -1.54 13.37
N ARG A 179 5.06 -1.22 14.00
CA ARG A 179 4.50 -1.98 15.13
C ARG A 179 4.27 -3.45 14.76
N THR A 180 3.82 -3.75 13.54
CA THR A 180 3.55 -5.14 13.11
C THR A 180 4.79 -6.02 13.08
N ARG A 181 5.99 -5.44 12.94
CA ARG A 181 7.29 -6.13 12.73
C ARG A 181 7.31 -7.14 11.60
N ARG A 182 6.39 -7.04 10.65
CA ARG A 182 6.34 -7.89 9.46
C ARG A 182 7.04 -7.20 8.32
N ALA A 183 8.09 -7.81 7.80
CA ALA A 183 8.93 -7.23 6.75
C ALA A 183 8.12 -6.78 5.52
N PHE A 184 7.18 -7.61 5.04
CA PHE A 184 6.33 -7.27 3.89
C PHE A 184 5.43 -6.06 4.17
N THR A 185 4.76 -6.02 5.33
CA THR A 185 3.93 -4.88 5.73
C THR A 185 4.74 -3.60 5.87
N LEU A 186 5.89 -3.67 6.55
CA LEU A 186 6.78 -2.53 6.76
C LEU A 186 7.33 -2.00 5.43
N LEU A 187 7.94 -2.86 4.61
CA LEU A 187 8.49 -2.46 3.32
C LEU A 187 7.40 -1.92 2.40
N GLY A 188 6.22 -2.55 2.38
CA GLY A 188 5.09 -2.07 1.60
C GLY A 188 4.65 -0.67 2.00
N SER A 189 4.49 -0.39 3.29
CA SER A 189 4.15 0.95 3.78
C SER A 189 5.24 1.99 3.49
N LEU A 190 6.52 1.61 3.57
CA LEU A 190 7.63 2.50 3.20
C LEU A 190 7.63 2.83 1.70
N PHE A 191 7.43 1.84 0.84
CA PHE A 191 7.28 2.07 -0.60
C PHE A 191 6.07 2.95 -0.93
N PHE A 192 4.96 2.80 -0.18
CA PHE A 192 3.79 3.66 -0.37
C PHE A 192 4.11 5.11 -0.01
N ILE A 193 4.78 5.34 1.13
CA ILE A 193 5.24 6.67 1.51
C ILE A 193 6.13 7.26 0.41
N VAL A 194 7.14 6.51 -0.06
CA VAL A 194 8.03 6.97 -1.13
C VAL A 194 7.27 7.31 -2.42
N SER A 195 6.30 6.48 -2.82
CA SER A 195 5.42 6.73 -3.97
C SER A 195 4.68 8.06 -3.84
N ASP A 196 4.04 8.29 -2.69
CA ASP A 196 3.20 9.48 -2.47
C ASP A 196 4.04 10.75 -2.34
N LEU A 197 5.22 10.65 -1.74
CA LEU A 197 6.20 11.75 -1.73
C LEU A 197 6.63 12.10 -3.16
N ALA A 198 6.97 11.10 -3.99
CA ALA A 198 7.34 11.31 -5.38
C ALA A 198 6.20 11.89 -6.22
N LEU A 199 4.96 11.45 -5.97
CA LEU A 199 3.75 11.97 -6.61
C LEU A 199 3.51 13.43 -6.21
N ALA A 200 3.63 13.77 -4.93
CA ALA A 200 3.46 15.13 -4.44
C ALA A 200 4.50 16.10 -5.04
N LEU A 201 5.77 15.68 -5.12
CA LEU A 201 6.82 16.50 -5.74
C LEU A 201 6.52 16.81 -7.22
N GLN A 202 5.95 15.85 -7.96
CA GLN A 202 5.53 16.04 -9.36
C GLN A 202 4.28 16.92 -9.46
N GLN A 203 3.26 16.65 -8.65
CA GLN A 203 1.98 17.37 -8.70
C GLN A 203 2.17 18.87 -8.40
N PHE A 204 2.96 19.19 -7.38
CA PHE A 204 3.20 20.58 -6.96
C PHE A 204 4.41 21.22 -7.66
N LYS A 205 4.93 20.57 -8.71
CA LYS A 205 6.02 21.08 -9.58
C LYS A 205 7.25 21.54 -8.78
N VAL A 206 7.59 20.79 -7.75
CA VAL A 206 8.72 21.07 -6.87
C VAL A 206 10.04 20.82 -7.60
N THR A 207 10.07 19.76 -8.42
CA THR A 207 11.20 19.38 -9.27
C THR A 207 10.89 19.61 -10.74
N ALA A 208 11.92 19.80 -11.56
CA ALA A 208 11.78 19.87 -13.01
C ALA A 208 11.14 18.58 -13.56
N PRO A 209 10.42 18.62 -14.70
CA PRO A 209 9.80 17.44 -15.29
C PRO A 209 10.85 16.34 -15.53
N VAL A 210 10.81 15.30 -14.70
CA VAL A 210 11.70 14.16 -14.84
C VAL A 210 11.09 13.25 -15.91
N GLN A 211 11.88 12.92 -16.94
CA GLN A 211 11.45 12.11 -18.10
C GLN A 211 10.76 10.78 -17.73
N HIS A 212 11.04 10.24 -16.53
CA HIS A 212 10.47 8.99 -16.02
C HIS A 212 9.83 9.12 -14.64
N GLY A 213 9.42 10.33 -14.23
CA GLY A 213 8.86 10.58 -12.89
C GLY A 213 7.63 9.72 -12.59
N ASN A 214 6.70 9.62 -13.54
CA ASN A 214 5.49 8.82 -13.38
C ASN A 214 5.82 7.32 -13.24
N THR A 215 6.80 6.82 -13.98
CA THR A 215 7.25 5.42 -13.87
C THR A 215 7.75 5.10 -12.47
N VAL A 216 8.55 5.97 -11.86
CA VAL A 216 9.07 5.77 -10.49
C VAL A 216 7.92 5.71 -9.47
N VAL A 217 6.96 6.63 -9.58
CA VAL A 217 5.75 6.63 -8.73
C VAL A 217 5.02 5.31 -8.87
N MET A 218 4.71 4.89 -10.10
CA MET A 218 3.89 3.69 -10.32
C MET A 218 4.60 2.40 -9.94
N VAL A 219 5.92 2.29 -10.16
CA VAL A 219 6.70 1.12 -9.71
C VAL A 219 6.69 1.02 -8.18
N THR A 220 6.96 2.12 -7.49
CA THR A 220 6.96 2.13 -6.02
C THR A 220 5.56 1.90 -5.45
N TYR A 221 4.52 2.46 -6.07
CA TYR A 221 3.12 2.26 -5.73
C TYR A 221 2.65 0.80 -5.87
N TYR A 222 2.83 0.18 -7.04
CA TYR A 222 2.41 -1.20 -7.25
C TYR A 222 3.22 -2.17 -6.39
N LEU A 223 4.50 -1.89 -6.16
CA LEU A 223 5.31 -2.65 -5.22
C LEU A 223 4.79 -2.52 -3.78
N ALA A 224 4.39 -1.32 -3.36
CA ALA A 224 3.78 -1.09 -2.05
C ALA A 224 2.52 -1.93 -1.84
N GLN A 225 1.60 -1.87 -2.80
CA GLN A 225 0.34 -2.63 -2.77
C GLN A 225 0.56 -4.13 -2.74
N LEU A 226 1.48 -4.63 -3.56
CA LEU A 226 1.87 -6.05 -3.58
C LEU A 226 2.38 -6.50 -2.22
N LEU A 227 3.32 -5.75 -1.64
CA LEU A 227 3.94 -6.09 -0.36
C LEU A 227 2.94 -6.06 0.81
N ILE A 228 2.05 -5.05 0.85
CA ILE A 228 0.97 -4.98 1.85
C ILE A 228 0.02 -6.17 1.70
N SER A 229 -0.36 -6.53 0.46
CA SER A 229 -1.25 -7.66 0.16
C SER A 229 -0.65 -9.00 0.62
N ILE A 230 0.61 -9.26 0.27
CA ILE A 230 1.34 -10.46 0.72
C ILE A 230 1.47 -10.47 2.25
N GLY A 231 1.71 -9.31 2.85
CA GLY A 231 1.76 -9.14 4.31
C GLY A 231 0.44 -9.54 5.00
N ASP A 232 -0.71 -9.16 4.45
CA ASP A 232 -2.05 -9.52 4.96
C ASP A 232 -2.40 -11.00 4.74
N MET A 233 -2.04 -11.59 3.61
CA MET A 233 -2.27 -13.03 3.38
C MET A 233 -1.47 -13.88 4.37
N ARG A 234 -0.19 -13.55 4.59
CA ARG A 234 0.68 -14.25 5.55
C ARG A 234 0.26 -14.01 7.00
N ALA A 235 -0.29 -12.83 7.31
CA ALA A 235 -0.82 -12.51 8.63
C ALA A 235 -1.87 -13.51 9.11
N VAL A 236 -2.78 -13.87 8.20
CA VAL A 236 -3.89 -14.77 8.48
C VAL A 236 -3.41 -16.22 8.58
N GLU A 237 -2.48 -16.64 7.72
CA GLU A 237 -1.88 -17.98 7.76
C GLU A 237 -1.21 -18.25 9.12
N ILE A 238 -0.37 -17.32 9.58
CA ILE A 238 0.32 -17.42 10.89
C ILE A 238 -0.69 -17.51 12.03
N LYS A 239 -1.73 -16.67 12.04
CA LYS A 239 -2.77 -16.70 13.09
C LYS A 239 -3.50 -18.05 13.12
N ASN A 240 -3.81 -18.62 11.95
CA ASN A 240 -4.49 -19.90 11.84
C ASN A 240 -3.61 -21.05 12.33
N GLU A 241 -2.31 -21.03 12.04
CA GLU A 241 -1.35 -22.00 12.57
C GLU A 241 -1.25 -21.93 14.11
N PHE A 242 -1.11 -20.73 14.68
CA PHE A 242 -1.11 -20.56 16.13
C PHE A 242 -2.41 -21.04 16.80
N ALA A 243 -3.56 -20.79 16.17
CA ALA A 243 -4.85 -21.24 16.68
C ALA A 243 -5.01 -22.78 16.62
N LYS A 244 -4.45 -23.42 15.59
CA LYS A 244 -4.41 -24.90 15.48
C LYS A 244 -3.48 -25.50 16.55
N TRP A 245 -2.29 -24.93 16.73
CA TRP A 245 -1.34 -25.38 17.75
C TRP A 245 -1.94 -25.32 19.16
N LYS A 246 -2.67 -24.25 19.52
CA LYS A 246 -3.32 -24.13 20.84
C LYS A 246 -4.44 -25.16 21.09
N ARG A 247 -4.97 -25.78 20.03
CA ARG A 247 -6.05 -26.78 20.12
C ARG A 247 -5.54 -28.22 20.10
N SER A 248 -4.26 -28.45 19.77
CA SER A 248 -3.59 -29.75 19.81
C SER A 248 -2.94 -30.00 21.16
#